data_AF-A0A2N1SIZ3-F1
#
_entry.id   AF-A0A2N1SIZ3-F1
#
_cell.length_a   1.000
_cell.length_b   1.000
_cell.length_c   1.000
_cell.angle_alpha   90.00
_cell.angle_beta   90.00
_cell.angle_gamma   90.00
#
_symmetry.space_group_name_H-M   'P 1'
#
loop_
_entity.id
_entity.type
_entity.pdbx_description
1 polymer ?
#
loop_
_entity_poly.entity_id
_entity_poly.type
_entity_poly.pdbx_seq_one_letter_code
_entity_poly.pdbx_strand_id
1 'polypeptide(L)'
;MNDIKEFGPTSSLYELLSHLMDKIISGELATFESLKRYADVLPKGQRADAIFRRAFFLQRRLYWGFFKDVSPESFPNVWSQVVIPDRDYPFAGDLKRFMSIPDVYLCMIDIHGYTKYCHDKRHNMSMLDLLDKMLQVDVPRIAAESGVISKRAHGDEVLLLGASATSVLDAVLRIVEYLSKRRRIAEGPAGKPGAGFVLPKFFISAGIAGGQTYTSLVITRDGDISGDLVNTAARLQARANRIAPESNKILLTNHVYQKLKGAGVSIREVDGINKVDFFNTGPIEFKGVKLIVYDTVFLETEAYRLSYRDEMENLYEAIDKEMWKSRIFEVSMTLAARLVANLPGEGKGSVGKRALDASVKMATESFAVERYEKAIDTFGKLVDALSSVPGIDGLAMEYLGAIHENYAAIVESFTANLDRDIDEHLDTLYGQKELERFRLLRQHHSMYGELRESARLKARGRKSVWYREADRIAGELGVRILSRK
;
A
#
# COMPACT_ATOMS: atom_id res chain seq x y z
N MET A 1 22.62 44.32 -25.22
CA MET A 1 23.50 44.40 -24.04
C MET A 1 24.32 43.12 -24.03
N ASN A 2 25.65 43.21 -23.94
CA ASN A 2 26.56 42.05 -23.96
C ASN A 2 27.12 41.72 -22.57
N ASP A 3 27.26 42.73 -21.70
CA ASP A 3 27.65 42.60 -20.29
C ASP A 3 26.65 43.36 -19.41
N ILE A 4 26.29 42.81 -18.26
CA ILE A 4 25.40 43.43 -17.29
C ILE A 4 25.95 44.76 -16.73
N LYS A 5 27.26 44.97 -16.79
CA LYS A 5 27.92 46.23 -16.45
C LYS A 5 27.65 47.37 -17.44
N GLU A 6 27.16 47.05 -18.64
CA GLU A 6 26.73 48.05 -19.62
C GLU A 6 25.36 48.68 -19.27
N PHE A 7 24.70 48.17 -18.22
CA PHE A 7 23.44 48.72 -17.75
C PHE A 7 23.63 50.12 -17.14
N GLY A 8 23.01 51.12 -17.75
CA GLY A 8 23.08 52.52 -17.33
C GLY A 8 21.74 53.26 -17.42
N PRO A 9 21.73 54.58 -17.19
CA PRO A 9 20.51 55.40 -17.17
C PRO A 9 19.74 55.42 -18.49
N THR A 10 20.41 55.10 -19.60
CA THR A 10 19.86 55.06 -20.97
C THR A 10 19.41 53.67 -21.40
N SER A 11 19.75 52.62 -20.65
CA SER A 11 19.40 51.24 -20.97
C SER A 11 17.93 50.97 -20.64
N SER A 12 17.22 50.31 -21.53
CA SER A 12 15.83 49.95 -21.27
C SER A 12 15.74 48.73 -20.34
N LEU A 13 14.67 48.67 -19.54
CA LEU A 13 14.37 47.50 -18.70
C LEU A 13 14.11 46.24 -19.53
N TYR A 14 13.68 46.40 -20.78
CA TYR A 14 13.47 45.31 -21.72
C TYR A 14 14.79 44.68 -22.16
N GLU A 15 15.82 45.48 -22.46
CA GLU A 15 17.15 44.99 -22.81
C GLU A 15 17.80 44.24 -21.64
N LEU A 16 17.63 44.75 -20.42
CA LEU A 16 18.10 44.06 -19.21
C LEU A 16 17.39 42.72 -19.03
N LEU A 17 16.06 42.69 -19.15
CA LEU A 17 15.29 41.46 -19.03
C LEU A 17 15.69 40.45 -20.11
N SER A 18 15.80 40.87 -21.37
CA SER A 18 16.21 40.01 -22.49
C SER A 18 17.57 39.37 -22.23
N HIS A 19 18.55 40.18 -21.83
CA HIS A 19 19.89 39.71 -21.50
C HIS A 19 19.90 38.66 -20.38
N LEU A 20 19.15 38.91 -19.29
CA LEU A 20 19.02 37.94 -18.21
C LEU A 20 18.32 36.66 -18.68
N MET A 21 17.28 36.77 -19.51
CA MET A 21 16.61 35.59 -20.05
C MET A 21 17.53 34.76 -20.96
N ASP A 22 18.35 35.38 -21.81
CA ASP A 22 19.30 34.68 -22.68
C ASP A 22 20.38 33.95 -21.87
N LYS A 23 20.86 34.58 -20.79
CA LYS A 23 21.79 33.99 -19.82
C LYS A 23 21.16 32.84 -19.01
N ILE A 24 19.87 32.93 -18.72
CA ILE A 24 19.13 31.82 -18.12
C ILE A 24 18.99 30.69 -19.14
N ILE A 25 18.55 30.95 -20.37
CA ILE A 25 18.32 29.91 -21.41
C ILE A 25 19.61 29.16 -21.76
N SER A 26 20.74 29.86 -21.81
CA SER A 26 22.07 29.26 -22.05
C SER A 26 22.59 28.40 -20.88
N GLY A 27 21.92 28.41 -19.73
CA GLY A 27 22.32 27.66 -18.54
C GLY A 27 23.37 28.31 -17.67
N GLU A 28 23.84 29.52 -18.03
CA GLU A 28 24.80 30.27 -17.22
C GLU A 28 24.19 30.69 -15.86
N LEU A 29 22.87 30.96 -15.82
CA LEU A 29 22.14 31.39 -14.63
C LEU A 29 21.06 30.38 -14.20
N ALA A 30 21.47 29.13 -13.96
CA ALA A 30 20.54 28.04 -13.61
C ALA A 30 19.98 28.10 -12.17
N THR A 31 20.61 28.85 -11.27
CA THR A 31 20.21 29.00 -9.84
C THR A 31 19.84 30.45 -9.50
N PHE A 32 18.95 30.66 -8.53
CA PHE A 32 18.55 32.00 -8.14
C PHE A 32 19.74 32.73 -7.49
N GLU A 33 20.56 32.01 -6.73
CA GLU A 33 21.83 32.53 -6.23
C GLU A 33 22.75 33.01 -7.37
N SER A 34 22.88 32.26 -8.47
CA SER A 34 23.68 32.70 -9.63
C SER A 34 23.12 33.94 -10.30
N LEU A 35 21.79 34.02 -10.45
CA LEU A 35 21.10 35.19 -11.01
C LEU A 35 21.32 36.43 -10.13
N LYS A 36 21.15 36.28 -8.80
CA LYS A 36 21.34 37.35 -7.82
C LYS A 36 22.78 37.85 -7.82
N ARG A 37 23.78 36.96 -7.79
CA ARG A 37 25.20 37.33 -7.83
C ARG A 37 25.57 38.03 -9.14
N TYR A 38 25.06 37.57 -10.27
CA TYR A 38 25.32 38.19 -11.57
C TYR A 38 24.73 39.60 -11.65
N ALA A 39 23.56 39.80 -11.07
CA ALA A 39 22.81 41.06 -11.13
C ALA A 39 23.04 42.00 -9.94
N ASP A 40 23.98 41.70 -9.04
CA ASP A 40 24.26 42.51 -7.83
C ASP A 40 24.80 43.91 -8.15
N VAL A 41 25.32 44.11 -9.37
CA VAL A 41 25.77 45.41 -9.87
C VAL A 41 24.63 46.38 -10.20
N LEU A 42 23.38 45.89 -10.23
CA LEU A 42 22.22 46.71 -10.58
C LEU A 42 21.68 47.49 -9.36
N PRO A 43 21.13 48.70 -9.56
CA PRO A 43 20.51 49.46 -8.49
C PRO A 43 19.27 48.74 -7.94
N LYS A 44 19.21 48.60 -6.60
CA LYS A 44 18.07 47.98 -5.89
C LYS A 44 16.82 48.85 -5.96
N GLY A 45 15.65 48.24 -6.10
CA GLY A 45 14.35 48.91 -6.08
C GLY A 45 13.24 48.09 -6.74
N GLN A 46 11.99 48.54 -6.60
CA GLN A 46 10.78 47.81 -7.04
C GLN A 46 10.81 47.33 -8.51
N ARG A 47 11.48 48.07 -9.40
CA ARG A 47 11.61 47.70 -10.82
C ARG A 47 12.57 46.52 -11.03
N ALA A 48 13.65 46.44 -10.25
CA ALA A 48 14.57 45.30 -10.27
C ALA A 48 13.87 44.05 -9.73
N ASP A 49 13.07 44.19 -8.66
CA ASP A 49 12.30 43.07 -8.08
C ASP A 49 11.31 42.46 -9.09
N ALA A 50 10.65 43.30 -9.90
CA ALA A 50 9.76 42.84 -10.97
C ALA A 50 10.50 42.06 -12.07
N ILE A 51 11.72 42.50 -12.42
CA ILE A 51 12.61 41.80 -13.35
C ILE A 51 13.04 40.46 -12.77
N PHE A 52 13.52 40.44 -11.53
CA PHE A 52 13.90 39.20 -10.84
C PHE A 52 12.74 38.22 -10.74
N ARG A 53 11.51 38.69 -10.47
CA ARG A 53 10.32 37.83 -10.45
C ARG A 53 10.05 37.19 -11.80
N ARG A 54 10.23 37.93 -12.90
CA ARG A 54 10.04 37.41 -14.27
C ARG A 54 11.17 36.45 -14.68
N ALA A 55 12.42 36.80 -14.38
CA ALA A 55 13.60 35.97 -14.64
C ALA A 55 13.52 34.65 -13.85
N PHE A 56 13.21 34.72 -12.56
CA PHE A 56 13.02 33.55 -11.71
C PHE A 56 11.87 32.67 -12.20
N PHE A 57 10.77 33.24 -12.69
CA PHE A 57 9.70 32.46 -13.31
C PHE A 57 10.18 31.62 -14.50
N LEU A 58 11.01 32.19 -15.40
CA LEU A 58 11.60 31.44 -16.50
C LEU A 58 12.56 30.36 -15.98
N GLN A 59 13.41 30.71 -15.02
CA GLN A 59 14.37 29.79 -14.43
C GLN A 59 13.68 28.56 -13.81
N ARG A 60 12.58 28.75 -13.08
CA ARG A 60 11.77 27.63 -12.56
C ARG A 60 11.24 26.74 -13.69
N ARG A 61 10.71 27.34 -14.76
CA ARG A 61 10.17 26.57 -15.89
C ARG A 61 11.21 25.71 -16.59
N LEU A 62 12.46 26.15 -16.65
CA LEU A 62 13.53 25.43 -17.34
C LEU A 62 14.23 24.42 -16.42
N TYR A 63 14.46 24.75 -15.15
CA TYR A 63 15.38 24.00 -14.30
C TYR A 63 14.73 23.27 -13.12
N TRP A 64 13.46 23.54 -12.78
CA TRP A 64 12.84 22.94 -11.59
C TRP A 64 12.12 21.61 -11.85
N GLY A 65 12.05 21.15 -13.10
CA GLY A 65 11.52 19.82 -13.44
C GLY A 65 10.12 19.57 -12.87
N PHE A 66 10.01 18.61 -11.95
CA PHE A 66 8.77 18.28 -11.22
C PHE A 66 8.16 19.47 -10.49
N PHE A 67 8.98 20.42 -10.02
CA PHE A 67 8.56 21.54 -9.17
C PHE A 67 8.31 22.86 -9.92
N LYS A 68 8.29 22.84 -11.27
CA LYS A 68 8.20 24.08 -12.09
C LYS A 68 7.01 25.00 -11.74
N ASP A 69 5.89 24.43 -11.28
CA ASP A 69 4.65 25.15 -10.96
C ASP A 69 4.54 25.54 -9.47
N VAL A 70 5.54 25.19 -8.66
CA VAL A 70 5.60 25.46 -7.22
C VAL A 70 5.99 26.90 -6.95
N SER A 71 5.08 27.67 -6.35
CA SER A 71 5.34 29.02 -5.85
C SER A 71 4.81 29.18 -4.43
N PRO A 72 5.23 30.23 -3.70
CA PRO A 72 4.67 30.55 -2.39
C PRO A 72 3.16 30.79 -2.43
N GLU A 73 2.64 31.26 -3.56
CA GLU A 73 1.22 31.55 -3.75
C GLU A 73 0.41 30.30 -4.12
N SER A 74 0.93 29.41 -4.96
CA SER A 74 0.21 28.21 -5.43
C SER A 74 0.33 27.01 -4.48
N PHE A 75 1.52 26.77 -3.92
CA PHE A 75 1.82 25.62 -3.08
C PHE A 75 2.68 26.02 -1.87
N PRO A 76 2.16 26.88 -0.95
CA PRO A 76 2.95 27.44 0.16
C PRO A 76 3.59 26.37 1.04
N ASN A 77 2.84 25.30 1.36
CA ASN A 77 3.32 24.23 2.22
C ASN A 77 4.37 23.36 1.54
N VAL A 78 4.25 23.13 0.23
CA VAL A 78 5.29 22.37 -0.48
C VAL A 78 6.53 23.23 -0.69
N TRP A 79 6.35 24.52 -1.01
CA TRP A 79 7.43 25.49 -1.16
C TRP A 79 8.34 25.51 0.07
N SER A 80 7.79 25.62 1.28
CA SER A 80 8.56 25.65 2.53
C SER A 80 9.38 24.36 2.76
N GLN A 81 8.90 23.23 2.25
CA GLN A 81 9.59 21.95 2.37
C GLN A 81 10.71 21.79 1.34
N VAL A 82 10.51 22.20 0.09
CA VAL A 82 11.41 21.86 -1.02
C VAL A 82 12.33 23.00 -1.49
N VAL A 83 12.10 24.23 -1.02
CA VAL A 83 12.86 25.41 -1.44
C VAL A 83 13.66 25.98 -0.26
N ILE A 84 14.87 26.45 -0.54
CA ILE A 84 15.67 27.31 0.32
C ILE A 84 15.32 28.76 -0.08
N PRO A 85 14.49 29.47 0.69
CA PRO A 85 14.06 30.82 0.32
C PRO A 85 15.22 31.80 0.40
N ASP A 86 15.25 32.78 -0.51
CA ASP A 86 16.20 33.90 -0.42
C ASP A 86 15.74 34.92 0.63
N ARG A 87 16.69 35.51 1.36
CA ARG A 87 16.42 36.47 2.43
C ARG A 87 15.89 37.81 1.93
N ASP A 88 16.39 38.27 0.78
CA ASP A 88 16.06 39.57 0.21
C ASP A 88 14.85 39.47 -0.75
N TYR A 89 14.62 38.28 -1.31
CA TYR A 89 13.54 38.01 -2.26
C TYR A 89 12.63 36.85 -1.80
N PRO A 90 11.60 37.11 -0.97
CA PRO A 90 10.73 36.06 -0.41
C PRO A 90 9.95 35.23 -1.45
N PHE A 91 9.81 35.73 -2.68
CA PHE A 91 9.17 35.02 -3.79
C PHE A 91 10.10 34.06 -4.53
N ALA A 92 11.38 34.06 -4.19
CA ALA A 92 12.43 33.33 -4.90
C ALA A 92 13.30 32.50 -3.94
N GLY A 93 14.08 31.60 -4.52
CA GLY A 93 14.93 30.68 -3.78
C GLY A 93 15.46 29.59 -4.70
N ASP A 94 16.19 28.65 -4.12
CA ASP A 94 16.75 27.50 -4.83
C ASP A 94 16.16 26.19 -4.29
N LEU A 95 15.97 25.20 -5.16
CA LEU A 95 15.51 23.87 -4.71
C LEU A 95 16.54 23.25 -3.76
N LYS A 96 16.04 22.56 -2.73
CA LYS A 96 16.83 21.70 -1.83
C LYS A 96 17.35 20.46 -2.57
N ARG A 97 18.30 20.67 -3.48
CA ARG A 97 18.91 19.59 -4.28
C ARG A 97 19.92 18.81 -3.45
N PHE A 98 20.04 17.51 -3.74
CA PHE A 98 21.03 16.61 -3.12
C PHE A 98 20.98 16.53 -1.59
N MET A 99 19.84 16.87 -0.98
CA MET A 99 19.62 16.74 0.46
C MET A 99 18.32 15.98 0.73
N SER A 100 18.25 15.30 1.87
CA SER A 100 17.05 14.58 2.30
C SER A 100 15.98 15.56 2.75
N ILE A 101 14.76 15.38 2.25
CA ILE A 101 13.57 16.16 2.65
C ILE A 101 12.66 15.25 3.47
N PRO A 102 12.54 15.45 4.81
CA PRO A 102 11.86 14.49 5.69
C PRO A 102 10.33 14.63 5.72
N ASP A 103 9.80 15.85 5.60
CA ASP A 103 8.38 16.16 5.79
C ASP A 103 7.62 16.31 4.47
N VAL A 104 7.79 15.33 3.59
CA VAL A 104 7.06 15.22 2.34
C VAL A 104 6.42 13.84 2.21
N TYR A 105 5.29 13.83 1.51
CA TYR A 105 4.48 12.65 1.26
C TYR A 105 4.33 12.50 -0.25
N LEU A 106 4.64 11.31 -0.72
CA LEU A 106 4.58 10.94 -2.11
C LEU A 106 3.50 9.87 -2.30
N CYS A 107 2.66 10.07 -3.31
CA CYS A 107 1.77 9.04 -3.80
C CYS A 107 2.10 8.73 -5.26
N MET A 108 2.11 7.43 -5.58
CA MET A 108 2.17 6.95 -6.94
C MET A 108 0.84 6.30 -7.29
N ILE A 109 0.26 6.69 -8.42
CA ILE A 109 -1.01 6.19 -8.95
C ILE A 109 -0.74 5.51 -10.29
N ASP A 110 -1.41 4.37 -10.50
CA ASP A 110 -1.49 3.68 -11.78
C ASP A 110 -2.95 3.41 -12.14
N ILE A 111 -3.28 3.53 -13.43
CA ILE A 111 -4.66 3.50 -13.92
C ILE A 111 -4.93 2.18 -14.63
N HIS A 112 -5.83 1.38 -14.06
CA HIS A 112 -6.17 0.06 -14.57
C HIS A 112 -6.79 0.14 -15.97
N GLY A 113 -6.28 -0.71 -16.87
CA GLY A 113 -6.80 -0.83 -18.23
C GLY A 113 -6.43 0.33 -19.17
N TYR A 114 -5.61 1.30 -18.74
CA TYR A 114 -5.16 2.41 -19.59
C TYR A 114 -4.46 1.90 -20.85
N THR A 115 -3.45 1.03 -20.69
CA THR A 115 -2.69 0.49 -21.83
C THR A 115 -3.59 -0.27 -22.82
N LYS A 116 -4.50 -1.11 -22.31
CA LYS A 116 -5.48 -1.83 -23.13
C LYS A 116 -6.42 -0.88 -23.86
N TYR A 117 -6.91 0.15 -23.17
CA TYR A 117 -7.78 1.17 -23.74
C TYR A 117 -7.09 1.96 -24.87
N CYS A 118 -5.84 2.36 -24.67
CA CYS A 118 -5.03 3.04 -25.69
C CYS A 118 -4.84 2.16 -26.93
N HIS A 119 -4.59 0.86 -26.74
CA HIS A 119 -4.48 -0.10 -27.84
C HIS A 119 -5.80 -0.26 -28.61
N ASP A 120 -6.91 -0.47 -27.90
CA ASP A 120 -8.24 -0.67 -28.49
C ASP A 120 -8.76 0.58 -29.22
N LYS A 121 -8.33 1.77 -28.80
CA LYS A 121 -8.73 3.06 -29.36
C LYS A 121 -7.64 3.75 -30.19
N ARG A 122 -6.60 3.03 -30.61
CA ARG A 122 -5.47 3.57 -31.41
C ARG A 122 -5.88 4.32 -32.69
N HIS A 123 -7.05 4.00 -33.25
CA HIS A 123 -7.58 4.64 -34.46
C HIS A 123 -8.59 5.77 -34.16
N ASN A 124 -8.85 6.08 -32.89
CA ASN A 124 -9.80 7.10 -32.46
C ASN A 124 -9.09 8.19 -31.66
N MET A 125 -8.48 9.14 -32.38
CA MET A 125 -7.64 10.20 -31.80
C MET A 125 -8.39 11.12 -30.83
N SER A 126 -9.69 11.34 -31.01
CA SER A 126 -10.47 12.17 -30.07
C SER A 126 -10.61 11.52 -28.69
N MET A 127 -10.70 10.18 -28.64
CA MET A 127 -10.76 9.44 -27.37
C MET A 127 -9.42 9.43 -26.65
N LEU A 128 -8.31 9.38 -27.40
CA LEU A 128 -6.97 9.46 -26.84
C LEU A 128 -6.65 10.87 -26.35
N ASP A 129 -7.02 11.91 -27.11
CA ASP A 129 -6.87 13.32 -26.71
C ASP A 129 -7.67 13.63 -25.44
N LEU A 130 -8.88 13.07 -25.32
CA LEU A 130 -9.68 13.23 -24.11
C LEU A 130 -9.03 12.57 -22.89
N LEU A 131 -8.53 11.35 -23.05
CA LEU A 131 -7.80 10.65 -22.00
C LEU A 131 -6.52 11.40 -21.61
N ASP A 132 -5.83 11.98 -22.58
CA ASP A 132 -4.64 12.79 -22.34
C ASP A 132 -4.97 14.09 -21.59
N LYS A 133 -6.00 14.83 -22.00
CA LYS A 133 -6.51 16.01 -21.27
C LYS A 133 -6.92 15.68 -19.84
N MET A 134 -7.55 14.53 -19.63
CA MET A 134 -7.92 14.05 -18.31
C MET A 134 -6.69 13.93 -17.39
N LEU A 135 -5.61 13.34 -17.89
CA LEU A 135 -4.39 13.10 -17.10
C LEU A 135 -3.47 14.33 -17.00
N GLN A 136 -3.39 15.15 -18.05
CA GLN A 136 -2.47 16.29 -18.10
C GLN A 136 -3.08 17.59 -17.55
N VAL A 137 -4.41 17.72 -17.52
CA VAL A 137 -5.10 18.95 -17.13
C VAL A 137 -6.00 18.74 -15.92
N ASP A 138 -6.94 17.80 -15.99
CA ASP A 138 -7.94 17.62 -14.94
C ASP A 138 -7.33 17.04 -13.66
N VAL A 139 -6.52 15.98 -13.75
CA VAL A 139 -5.88 15.37 -12.58
C VAL A 139 -4.95 16.36 -11.84
N PRO A 140 -4.06 17.12 -12.51
CA PRO A 140 -3.27 18.15 -11.83
C PRO A 140 -4.10 19.27 -11.20
N ARG A 141 -5.21 19.67 -11.84
CA ARG A 141 -6.13 20.66 -11.26
C ARG A 141 -6.75 20.15 -9.96
N ILE A 142 -7.25 18.92 -9.95
CA ILE A 142 -7.84 18.29 -8.75
C ILE A 142 -6.80 18.17 -7.63
N ALA A 143 -5.58 17.73 -7.95
CA ALA A 143 -4.51 17.64 -6.96
C ALA A 143 -4.14 19.02 -6.37
N ALA A 144 -4.10 20.06 -7.22
CA ALA A 144 -3.78 21.41 -6.80
C ALA A 144 -4.83 22.00 -5.83
N GLU A 145 -6.11 21.64 -5.96
CA GLU A 145 -7.17 22.03 -5.02
C GLU A 145 -6.91 21.53 -3.59
N SER A 146 -6.20 20.41 -3.45
CA SER A 146 -5.76 19.84 -2.16
C SER A 146 -4.36 20.32 -1.74
N GLY A 147 -3.73 21.22 -2.51
CA GLY A 147 -2.37 21.71 -2.26
C GLY A 147 -1.28 20.69 -2.60
N VAL A 148 -1.57 19.76 -3.52
CA VAL A 148 -0.68 18.66 -3.93
C VAL A 148 -0.23 18.86 -5.37
N ILE A 149 1.07 18.68 -5.61
CA ILE A 149 1.64 18.75 -6.96
C ILE A 149 1.40 17.41 -7.64
N SER A 150 1.00 17.43 -8.91
CA SER A 150 0.87 16.24 -9.74
C SER A 150 1.73 16.33 -10.99
N LYS A 151 2.41 15.25 -11.34
CA LYS A 151 3.13 15.11 -12.61
C LYS A 151 2.96 13.69 -13.13
N ARG A 152 2.68 13.57 -14.41
CA ARG A 152 2.73 12.29 -15.13
C ARG A 152 4.19 11.86 -15.27
N ALA A 153 4.50 10.64 -14.82
CA ALA A 153 5.86 10.09 -14.84
C ALA A 153 6.14 9.40 -16.18
N HIS A 154 5.58 8.20 -16.37
CA HIS A 154 5.70 7.39 -17.58
C HIS A 154 4.36 6.71 -17.87
N GLY A 155 3.86 6.83 -19.10
CA GLY A 155 2.62 6.13 -19.49
C GLY A 155 1.40 6.57 -18.68
N ASP A 156 0.80 5.64 -17.96
CA ASP A 156 -0.35 5.79 -17.05
C ASP A 156 0.00 6.27 -15.64
N GLU A 157 1.29 6.28 -15.28
CA GLU A 157 1.72 6.57 -13.92
C GLU A 157 1.64 8.07 -13.61
N VAL A 158 0.99 8.38 -12.50
CA VAL A 158 0.87 9.74 -11.97
C VAL A 158 1.53 9.81 -10.60
N LEU A 159 2.48 10.75 -10.46
CA LEU A 159 3.15 11.05 -9.20
C LEU A 159 2.49 12.26 -8.56
N LEU A 160 2.15 12.13 -7.28
CA LEU A 160 1.62 13.19 -6.44
C LEU A 160 2.58 13.47 -5.29
N LEU A 161 2.86 14.75 -5.01
CA LEU A 161 3.71 15.17 -3.90
C LEU A 161 3.05 16.28 -3.09
N GLY A 162 2.93 16.06 -1.78
CA GLY A 162 2.37 17.03 -0.84
C GLY A 162 3.18 17.12 0.44
N ALA A 163 2.98 18.22 1.18
CA ALA A 163 3.60 18.44 2.49
C ALA A 163 2.77 17.87 3.66
N SER A 164 1.58 17.30 3.39
CA SER A 164 0.72 16.67 4.38
C SER A 164 0.17 15.34 3.86
N ALA A 165 0.14 14.33 4.73
CA ALA A 165 -0.50 13.04 4.46
C ALA A 165 -2.01 13.21 4.15
N THR A 166 -2.69 14.12 4.86
CA THR A 166 -4.13 14.38 4.66
C THR A 166 -4.42 14.94 3.28
N SER A 167 -3.64 15.93 2.84
CA SER A 167 -3.76 16.54 1.52
C SER A 167 -3.52 15.54 0.39
N VAL A 168 -2.50 14.68 0.52
CA VAL A 168 -2.21 13.65 -0.49
C VAL A 168 -3.33 12.61 -0.54
N LEU A 169 -3.83 12.14 0.60
CA LEU A 169 -4.95 11.19 0.60
C LEU A 169 -6.24 11.80 0.02
N ASP A 170 -6.58 13.04 0.39
CA ASP A 170 -7.73 13.77 -0.17
C ASP A 170 -7.62 13.93 -1.69
N ALA A 171 -6.45 14.33 -2.21
CA ALA A 171 -6.20 14.42 -3.64
C ALA A 171 -6.42 13.07 -4.35
N VAL A 172 -5.91 11.98 -3.78
CA VAL A 172 -6.08 10.63 -4.36
C VAL A 172 -7.55 10.22 -4.37
N LEU A 173 -8.29 10.42 -3.28
CA LEU A 173 -9.72 10.07 -3.20
C LEU A 173 -10.57 10.87 -4.20
N ARG A 174 -10.27 12.16 -4.39
CA ARG A 174 -10.92 12.99 -5.42
C ARG A 174 -10.60 12.50 -6.84
N ILE A 175 -9.37 12.06 -7.09
CA ILE A 175 -8.98 11.45 -8.36
C ILE A 175 -9.74 10.13 -8.57
N VAL A 176 -9.84 9.27 -7.54
CA VAL A 176 -10.65 8.03 -7.59
C VAL A 176 -12.09 8.35 -7.99
N GLU A 177 -12.72 9.30 -7.30
CA GLU A 177 -14.10 9.70 -7.55
C GLU A 177 -14.28 10.20 -8.99
N TYR A 178 -13.39 11.08 -9.42
CA TYR A 178 -13.38 11.66 -10.75
C TYR A 178 -13.25 10.59 -11.85
N LEU A 179 -12.35 9.62 -11.70
CA LEU A 179 -12.12 8.52 -12.66
C LEU A 179 -13.20 7.44 -12.64
N SER A 180 -13.92 7.32 -11.52
CA SER A 180 -15.01 6.35 -11.35
C SER A 180 -16.33 6.80 -12.01
N LYS A 181 -16.44 8.06 -12.43
CA LYS A 181 -17.63 8.61 -13.11
C LYS A 181 -17.55 8.42 -14.63
N ARG A 182 -18.61 7.88 -15.25
CA ARG A 182 -18.72 7.80 -16.72
C ARG A 182 -18.91 9.21 -17.29
N ARG A 183 -17.96 9.70 -18.07
CA ARG A 183 -18.08 10.99 -18.75
C ARG A 183 -18.70 10.83 -20.13
N ARG A 184 -19.77 11.57 -20.39
CA ARG A 184 -20.32 11.78 -21.75
C ARG A 184 -19.89 13.14 -22.24
N ILE A 185 -19.38 13.22 -23.45
CA ILE A 185 -19.16 14.50 -24.14
C ILE A 185 -20.31 14.74 -25.11
N ALA A 186 -20.90 15.94 -25.03
CA ALA A 186 -21.95 16.40 -25.95
C ALA A 186 -21.39 16.85 -27.32
N GLU A 187 -20.10 17.19 -27.37
CA GLU A 187 -19.39 17.61 -28.58
C GLU A 187 -18.77 16.41 -29.31
N GLY A 188 -19.55 15.81 -30.21
CA GLY A 188 -19.02 15.02 -31.31
C GLY A 188 -18.62 15.92 -32.48
N PRO A 189 -17.78 15.44 -33.42
CA PRO A 189 -17.50 16.18 -34.65
C PRO A 189 -18.81 16.57 -35.35
N ALA A 190 -18.88 17.82 -35.81
CA ALA A 190 -20.08 18.37 -36.46
C ALA A 190 -20.55 17.44 -37.58
N GLY A 191 -21.73 16.82 -37.40
CA GLY A 191 -22.36 16.00 -38.45
C GLY A 191 -23.13 14.75 -38.01
N LYS A 192 -23.05 14.30 -36.75
CA LYS A 192 -23.91 13.19 -36.26
C LYS A 192 -24.63 13.56 -34.95
N PRO A 193 -25.95 13.85 -34.98
CA PRO A 193 -26.75 13.99 -33.76
C PRO A 193 -26.76 12.64 -33.03
N GLY A 194 -26.30 12.62 -31.77
CA GLY A 194 -26.32 11.42 -30.91
C GLY A 194 -25.01 10.64 -30.77
N ALA A 195 -23.92 11.03 -31.43
CA ALA A 195 -22.60 10.39 -31.25
C ALA A 195 -21.82 11.00 -30.07
N GLY A 196 -22.41 11.02 -28.89
CA GLY A 196 -21.68 11.35 -27.67
C GLY A 196 -20.72 10.22 -27.31
N PHE A 197 -19.45 10.52 -27.12
CA PHE A 197 -18.48 9.52 -26.69
C PHE A 197 -18.51 9.38 -25.16
N VAL A 198 -18.40 8.13 -24.68
CA VAL A 198 -18.41 7.82 -23.25
C VAL A 198 -17.07 7.22 -22.86
N LEU A 199 -16.32 7.89 -21.97
CA LEU A 199 -15.17 7.26 -21.33
C LEU A 199 -15.65 6.16 -20.39
N PRO A 200 -15.01 4.97 -20.39
CA PRO A 200 -15.29 3.95 -19.41
C PRO A 200 -14.91 4.45 -18.02
N LYS A 201 -15.43 3.75 -17.00
CA LYS A 201 -14.93 3.94 -15.63
C LYS A 201 -13.51 3.42 -15.58
N PHE A 202 -12.61 4.17 -14.96
CA PHE A 202 -11.26 3.70 -14.65
C PHE A 202 -11.16 3.42 -13.16
N PHE A 203 -10.41 2.38 -12.84
CA PHE A 203 -10.00 2.08 -11.47
C PHE A 203 -8.54 2.43 -11.31
N ILE A 204 -8.12 2.72 -10.08
CA ILE A 204 -6.73 3.04 -9.80
C ILE A 204 -6.16 2.19 -8.67
N SER A 205 -4.86 1.96 -8.77
CA SER A 205 -4.04 1.48 -7.66
C SER A 205 -3.13 2.61 -7.21
N ALA A 206 -3.01 2.80 -5.91
CA ALA A 206 -2.22 3.88 -5.33
C ALA A 206 -1.39 3.40 -4.15
N GLY A 207 -0.17 3.96 -4.04
CA GLY A 207 0.74 3.74 -2.92
C GLY A 207 1.18 5.07 -2.33
N ILE A 208 0.95 5.31 -1.03
CA ILE A 208 1.34 6.54 -0.33
C ILE A 208 2.43 6.24 0.71
N ALA A 209 3.55 6.95 0.59
CA ALA A 209 4.68 6.87 1.50
C ALA A 209 5.13 8.29 1.93
N GLY A 210 5.75 8.41 3.10
CA GLY A 210 6.33 9.68 3.55
C GLY A 210 6.28 9.93 5.05
N GLY A 211 6.84 11.07 5.46
CA GLY A 211 6.86 11.52 6.86
C GLY A 211 7.84 10.77 7.77
N GLN A 212 8.79 10.02 7.21
CA GLN A 212 9.91 9.44 7.95
C GLN A 212 11.20 10.23 7.70
N THR A 213 11.91 10.56 8.77
CA THR A 213 13.24 11.18 8.72
C THR A 213 14.28 10.32 7.97
N TYR A 214 14.05 9.00 7.89
CA TYR A 214 14.99 8.03 7.34
C TYR A 214 14.69 7.62 5.88
N THR A 215 13.51 7.92 5.34
CA THR A 215 13.23 7.72 3.90
C THR A 215 13.63 8.96 3.14
N SER A 216 14.77 8.89 2.46
CA SER A 216 15.27 10.01 1.69
C SER A 216 14.41 10.27 0.45
N LEU A 217 13.97 11.52 0.30
CA LEU A 217 13.63 12.11 -1.00
C LEU A 217 14.77 13.04 -1.40
N VAL A 218 15.29 12.85 -2.61
CA VAL A 218 16.34 13.68 -3.19
C VAL A 218 15.82 14.32 -4.47
N ILE A 219 15.96 15.64 -4.56
CA ILE A 219 15.74 16.38 -5.80
C ILE A 219 17.03 16.36 -6.60
N THR A 220 16.96 15.80 -7.80
CA THR A 220 18.08 15.65 -8.74
C THR A 220 18.47 16.99 -9.37
N ARG A 221 19.51 17.02 -10.22
CA ARG A 221 19.94 18.22 -10.95
C ARG A 221 18.87 18.77 -11.88
N ASP A 222 18.06 17.90 -12.47
CA ASP A 222 17.02 18.27 -13.45
C ASP A 222 15.68 18.61 -12.79
N GLY A 223 15.62 18.53 -11.45
CA GLY A 223 14.40 18.82 -10.69
C GLY A 223 13.42 17.64 -10.66
N ASP A 224 13.86 16.44 -11.06
CA ASP A 224 13.10 15.21 -10.83
C ASP A 224 13.38 14.65 -9.43
N ILE A 225 12.47 13.79 -8.98
CA ILE A 225 12.49 13.16 -7.66
C ILE A 225 13.10 11.76 -7.71
N SER A 226 13.97 11.45 -6.75
CA SER A 226 14.57 10.13 -6.59
C SER A 226 14.72 9.79 -5.10
N GLY A 227 15.00 8.53 -4.79
CA GLY A 227 15.24 8.04 -3.43
C GLY A 227 14.28 6.94 -2.97
N ASP A 228 14.49 6.48 -1.74
CA ASP A 228 13.74 5.36 -1.16
C ASP A 228 12.25 5.66 -1.01
N LEU A 229 11.88 6.93 -0.88
CA LEU A 229 10.50 7.36 -0.82
C LEU A 229 9.74 7.00 -2.11
N VAL A 230 10.34 7.27 -3.27
CA VAL A 230 9.77 6.96 -4.59
C VAL A 230 9.64 5.45 -4.77
N ASN A 231 10.70 4.70 -4.43
CA ASN A 231 10.71 3.25 -4.50
C ASN A 231 9.64 2.61 -3.60
N THR A 232 9.42 3.18 -2.41
CA THR A 232 8.44 2.67 -1.46
C THR A 232 7.01 2.91 -1.96
N ALA A 233 6.71 4.13 -2.44
CA ALA A 233 5.41 4.43 -3.04
C ALA A 233 5.11 3.52 -4.25
N ALA A 234 6.11 3.29 -5.10
CA ALA A 234 6.00 2.40 -6.24
C ALA A 234 5.70 0.93 -5.85
N ARG A 235 6.41 0.42 -4.84
CA ARG A 235 6.18 -0.94 -4.31
C ARG A 235 4.78 -1.11 -3.73
N LEU A 236 4.27 -0.09 -3.05
CA LEU A 236 2.91 -0.09 -2.51
C LEU A 236 1.87 -0.06 -3.63
N GLN A 237 2.02 0.81 -4.63
CA GLN A 237 1.13 0.88 -5.79
C GLN A 237 1.10 -0.46 -6.54
N ALA A 238 2.27 -1.04 -6.83
CA ALA A 238 2.35 -2.32 -7.52
C ALA A 238 1.67 -3.45 -6.74
N ARG A 239 1.80 -3.46 -5.40
CA ARG A 239 1.07 -4.40 -4.55
C ARG A 239 -0.44 -4.14 -4.60
N ALA A 240 -0.87 -2.88 -4.53
CA ALA A 240 -2.28 -2.50 -4.62
C ALA A 240 -2.92 -3.01 -5.93
N ASN A 241 -2.21 -2.88 -7.06
CA ASN A 241 -2.64 -3.41 -8.35
C ASN A 241 -2.78 -4.95 -8.32
N ARG A 242 -1.83 -5.66 -7.70
CA ARG A 242 -1.89 -7.14 -7.63
C ARG A 242 -3.05 -7.66 -6.78
N ILE A 243 -3.31 -7.04 -5.63
CA ILE A 243 -4.38 -7.49 -4.72
C ILE A 243 -5.77 -7.10 -5.23
N ALA A 244 -5.85 -6.06 -6.07
CA ALA A 244 -7.09 -5.49 -6.56
C ALA A 244 -6.93 -4.99 -8.01
N PRO A 245 -6.75 -5.90 -8.99
CA PRO A 245 -6.49 -5.50 -10.38
C PRO A 245 -7.72 -4.90 -11.09
N GLU A 246 -8.91 -5.12 -10.53
CA GLU A 246 -10.18 -4.69 -11.11
C GLU A 246 -10.97 -3.71 -10.23
N SER A 247 -10.36 -3.20 -9.15
CA SER A 247 -11.01 -2.27 -8.23
C SER A 247 -10.06 -1.19 -7.72
N ASN A 248 -10.61 -0.14 -7.12
CA ASN A 248 -9.79 0.93 -6.55
C ASN A 248 -9.10 0.45 -5.28
N LYS A 249 -7.79 0.71 -5.16
CA LYS A 249 -7.01 0.28 -3.99
C LYS A 249 -5.93 1.29 -3.61
N ILE A 250 -5.87 1.65 -2.33
CA ILE A 250 -4.92 2.64 -1.82
C ILE A 250 -4.18 2.07 -0.61
N LEU A 251 -2.88 1.82 -0.76
CA LEU A 251 -2.02 1.33 0.31
C LEU A 251 -1.14 2.44 0.87
N LEU A 252 -0.95 2.44 2.18
CA LEU A 252 -0.23 3.44 2.95
C LEU A 252 0.87 2.79 3.79
N THR A 253 1.99 3.48 3.97
CA THR A 253 2.95 3.10 5.04
C THR A 253 2.38 3.40 6.43
N ASN A 254 2.86 2.69 7.47
CA ASN A 254 2.51 2.97 8.86
C ASN A 254 2.71 4.46 9.25
N HIS A 255 3.78 5.11 8.78
CA HIS A 255 4.02 6.51 9.13
C HIS A 255 2.97 7.47 8.58
N VAL A 256 2.53 7.24 7.34
CA VAL A 256 1.41 7.97 6.75
C VAL A 256 0.15 7.74 7.59
N TYR A 257 -0.15 6.49 7.95
CA TYR A 257 -1.30 6.16 8.80
C TYR A 257 -1.25 6.86 10.17
N GLN A 258 -0.11 6.86 10.87
CA GLN A 258 0.01 7.52 12.16
C GLN A 258 -0.21 9.04 12.06
N LYS A 259 0.27 9.67 10.98
CA LYS A 259 0.07 11.10 10.72
C LYS A 259 -1.41 11.41 10.43
N LEU A 260 -2.09 10.54 9.70
CA LEU A 260 -3.53 10.63 9.45
C LEU A 260 -4.31 10.47 10.76
N LYS A 261 -4.03 9.43 11.55
CA LYS A 261 -4.69 9.19 12.86
C LYS A 261 -4.51 10.38 13.81
N GLY A 262 -3.30 10.92 13.92
CA GLY A 262 -3.00 12.07 14.77
C GLY A 262 -3.64 13.38 14.31
N ALA A 263 -3.90 13.53 13.01
CA ALA A 263 -4.59 14.70 12.45
C ALA A 263 -6.12 14.64 12.63
N GLY A 264 -6.67 13.55 13.18
CA GLY A 264 -8.11 13.39 13.40
C GLY A 264 -8.91 13.49 12.10
N VAL A 265 -8.46 12.78 11.06
CA VAL A 265 -8.78 13.05 9.65
C VAL A 265 -10.25 13.46 9.42
N SER A 266 -10.48 14.76 9.30
CA SER A 266 -11.64 15.30 8.59
C SER A 266 -11.23 15.36 7.12
N ILE A 267 -11.35 14.22 6.43
CA ILE A 267 -11.39 14.25 4.96
C ILE A 267 -12.68 14.98 4.64
N ARG A 268 -12.60 16.08 3.87
CA ARG A 268 -13.81 16.73 3.36
C ARG A 268 -14.66 15.64 2.72
N GLU A 269 -15.95 15.60 3.01
CA GLU A 269 -16.87 14.66 2.38
C GLU A 269 -16.64 14.73 0.86
N VAL A 270 -16.03 13.68 0.32
CA VAL A 270 -15.85 13.51 -1.12
C VAL A 270 -17.16 12.89 -1.57
N ASP A 271 -17.86 13.49 -2.52
CA ASP A 271 -19.21 13.05 -2.91
C ASP A 271 -19.21 11.55 -3.28
N GLY A 272 -19.92 10.73 -2.50
CA GLY A 272 -19.98 9.27 -2.67
C GLY A 272 -18.91 8.47 -1.90
N ILE A 273 -18.04 9.12 -1.14
CA ILE A 273 -17.13 8.51 -0.15
C ILE A 273 -17.46 9.11 1.22
N ASN A 274 -18.41 8.46 1.91
CA ASN A 274 -18.97 8.98 3.17
C ASN A 274 -18.11 8.61 4.40
N LYS A 275 -17.23 7.61 4.28
CA LYS A 275 -16.38 7.14 5.38
C LYS A 275 -15.07 6.59 4.86
N VAL A 276 -13.97 7.01 5.46
CA VAL A 276 -12.64 6.49 5.20
C VAL A 276 -12.10 5.90 6.50
N ASP A 277 -11.85 4.61 6.49
CA ASP A 277 -11.23 3.86 7.57
C ASP A 277 -9.92 3.24 7.08
N PHE A 278 -9.15 2.66 8.00
CA PHE A 278 -7.89 1.99 7.68
C PHE A 278 -7.87 0.58 8.24
N PHE A 279 -7.27 -0.33 7.48
CA PHE A 279 -7.11 -1.72 7.84
C PHE A 279 -5.63 -2.11 7.81
N ASN A 280 -5.10 -2.61 8.92
CA ASN A 280 -3.72 -3.03 9.00
C ASN A 280 -3.52 -4.35 8.26
N THR A 281 -2.69 -4.35 7.22
CA THR A 281 -2.39 -5.57 6.44
C THR A 281 -1.22 -6.39 7.01
N GLY A 282 -0.64 -5.92 8.11
CA GLY A 282 0.50 -6.52 8.77
C GLY A 282 1.83 -6.19 8.07
N PRO A 283 2.92 -6.86 8.49
CA PRO A 283 4.23 -6.64 7.90
C PRO A 283 4.35 -7.37 6.55
N ILE A 284 4.63 -6.61 5.50
CA ILE A 284 4.86 -7.12 4.15
C ILE A 284 6.33 -7.01 3.80
N GLU A 285 6.88 -8.09 3.27
CA GLU A 285 8.26 -8.13 2.80
C GLU A 285 8.32 -7.71 1.32
N PHE A 286 8.97 -6.58 1.08
CA PHE A 286 9.37 -6.11 -0.24
C PHE A 286 10.86 -6.40 -0.44
N LYS A 287 11.34 -6.34 -1.70
CA LYS A 287 12.76 -6.58 -2.03
C LYS A 287 13.70 -5.72 -1.17
N GLY A 288 14.30 -6.35 -0.16
CA GLY A 288 15.25 -5.74 0.78
C GLY A 288 14.65 -4.91 1.92
N VAL A 289 13.32 -4.82 2.07
CA VAL A 289 12.68 -4.02 3.14
C VAL A 289 11.38 -4.67 3.63
N LYS A 290 11.20 -4.80 4.95
CA LYS A 290 9.94 -5.20 5.60
C LYS A 290 9.18 -3.95 6.05
N LEU A 291 7.94 -3.77 5.60
CA LEU A 291 7.13 -2.58 5.90
C LEU A 291 5.77 -3.00 6.46
N ILE A 292 5.31 -2.29 7.50
CA ILE A 292 3.91 -2.38 7.93
C ILE A 292 3.08 -1.51 6.99
N VAL A 293 2.08 -2.12 6.37
CA VAL A 293 1.23 -1.47 5.36
C VAL A 293 -0.21 -1.42 5.86
N TYR A 294 -0.84 -0.28 5.63
CA TYR A 294 -2.25 -0.06 5.87
C TYR A 294 -2.99 0.05 4.55
N ASP A 295 -4.18 -0.50 4.52
CA ASP A 295 -5.11 -0.38 3.41
C ASP A 295 -6.18 0.66 3.75
N THR A 296 -6.56 1.47 2.77
CA THR A 296 -7.59 2.49 2.93
C THR A 296 -8.94 1.88 2.58
N VAL A 297 -9.83 1.77 3.56
CA VAL A 297 -11.18 1.21 3.39
C VAL A 297 -12.17 2.36 3.18
N PHE A 298 -12.59 2.54 1.93
CA PHE A 298 -13.56 3.57 1.53
C PHE A 298 -14.67 3.03 0.61
N LEU A 299 -14.59 1.76 0.22
CA LEU A 299 -15.62 1.07 -0.54
C LEU A 299 -16.56 0.31 0.40
N GLU A 300 -17.88 0.41 0.19
CA GLU A 300 -18.86 -0.34 0.97
C GLU A 300 -18.64 -1.85 0.90
N THR A 301 -18.19 -2.36 -0.25
CA THR A 301 -17.86 -3.78 -0.46
C THR A 301 -16.71 -4.27 0.43
N GLU A 302 -15.88 -3.36 0.94
CA GLU A 302 -14.76 -3.67 1.83
C GLU A 302 -15.07 -3.38 3.30
N ALA A 303 -16.22 -2.77 3.61
CA ALA A 303 -16.58 -2.38 4.97
C ALA A 303 -16.66 -3.57 5.94
N TYR A 304 -17.00 -4.78 5.44
CA TYR A 304 -17.02 -5.99 6.26
C TYR A 304 -15.64 -6.32 6.86
N ARG A 305 -14.55 -5.88 6.23
CA ARG A 305 -13.17 -6.09 6.72
C ARG A 305 -12.94 -5.40 8.06
N LEU A 306 -13.64 -4.29 8.29
CA LEU A 306 -13.58 -3.58 9.56
C LEU A 306 -14.17 -4.39 10.72
N SER A 307 -14.99 -5.41 10.45
CA SER A 307 -15.64 -6.24 11.48
C SER A 307 -14.71 -7.23 12.16
N TYR A 308 -13.56 -7.55 11.56
CA TYR A 308 -12.54 -8.47 12.11
C TYR A 308 -11.14 -7.84 12.21
N ARG A 309 -11.06 -6.50 12.13
CA ARG A 309 -9.79 -5.76 12.18
C ARG A 309 -9.02 -6.06 13.47
N ASP A 310 -9.71 -6.07 14.60
CA ASP A 310 -9.09 -6.25 15.91
C ASP A 310 -8.55 -7.70 16.06
N GLU A 311 -9.24 -8.67 15.48
CA GLU A 311 -8.79 -10.07 15.41
C GLU A 311 -7.53 -10.23 14.56
N MET A 312 -7.39 -9.50 13.47
CA MET A 312 -6.15 -9.50 12.67
C MET A 312 -4.99 -8.84 13.41
N GLU A 313 -5.22 -7.74 14.14
CA GLU A 313 -4.17 -7.11 14.95
C GLU A 313 -3.70 -8.03 16.09
N ASN A 314 -4.64 -8.73 16.75
CA ASN A 314 -4.32 -9.77 17.73
C ASN A 314 -3.50 -10.91 17.10
N LEU A 315 -3.81 -11.27 15.85
CA LEU A 315 -3.09 -12.32 15.14
C LEU A 315 -1.64 -11.90 14.87
N TYR A 316 -1.43 -10.67 14.41
CA TYR A 316 -0.09 -10.12 14.19
C TYR A 316 0.72 -10.10 15.48
N GLU A 317 0.12 -9.66 16.60
CA GLU A 317 0.77 -9.65 17.90
C GLU A 317 1.17 -11.07 18.35
N ALA A 318 0.30 -12.06 18.15
CA ALA A 318 0.57 -13.44 18.53
C ALA A 318 1.69 -14.07 17.68
N ILE A 319 1.74 -13.76 16.39
CA ILE A 319 2.80 -14.20 15.47
C ILE A 319 4.14 -13.52 15.83
N ASP A 320 4.14 -12.22 16.09
CA ASP A 320 5.35 -11.46 16.43
C ASP A 320 5.96 -11.92 17.77
N LYS A 321 5.12 -12.37 18.71
CA LYS A 321 5.53 -12.97 19.99
C LYS A 321 5.79 -14.48 19.92
N GLU A 322 5.79 -15.08 18.72
CA GLU A 322 6.04 -16.49 18.46
C GLU A 322 5.19 -17.45 19.32
N MET A 323 3.92 -17.09 19.59
CA MET A 323 3.04 -17.81 20.52
C MET A 323 2.40 -19.08 19.92
N TRP A 324 3.20 -19.88 19.19
CA TRP A 324 2.76 -21.06 18.44
C TRP A 324 2.15 -22.16 19.30
N LYS A 325 2.65 -22.37 20.52
CA LYS A 325 2.16 -23.44 21.41
C LYS A 325 0.75 -23.23 21.95
N SER A 326 0.23 -22.00 21.95
CA SER A 326 -1.04 -21.67 22.60
C SER A 326 -1.91 -20.67 21.84
N ARG A 327 -1.45 -19.42 21.68
CA ARG A 327 -2.32 -18.28 21.32
C ARG A 327 -2.59 -18.16 19.81
N ILE A 328 -1.64 -18.52 18.94
CA ILE A 328 -1.81 -18.32 17.48
C ILE A 328 -3.02 -19.11 16.95
N PHE A 329 -3.18 -20.38 17.35
CA PHE A 329 -4.32 -21.21 16.96
C PHE A 329 -5.65 -20.59 17.42
N GLU A 330 -5.75 -20.22 18.70
CA GLU A 330 -6.94 -19.61 19.30
C GLU A 330 -7.36 -18.32 18.56
N VAL A 331 -6.40 -17.43 18.30
CA VAL A 331 -6.65 -16.18 17.58
C VAL A 331 -7.04 -16.44 16.12
N SER A 332 -6.45 -17.46 15.47
CA SER A 332 -6.81 -17.86 14.11
C SER A 332 -8.25 -18.39 14.03
N MET A 333 -8.68 -19.17 15.03
CA MET A 333 -10.07 -19.66 15.11
C MET A 333 -11.05 -18.52 15.40
N THR A 334 -10.66 -17.56 16.22
CA THR A 334 -11.46 -16.36 16.49
C THR A 334 -11.63 -15.50 15.23
N LEU A 335 -10.55 -15.30 14.47
CA LEU A 335 -10.59 -14.65 13.17
C LEU A 335 -11.52 -15.39 12.20
N ALA A 336 -11.36 -16.70 12.06
CA ALA A 336 -12.22 -17.52 11.20
C ALA A 336 -13.70 -17.43 11.62
N ALA A 337 -14.00 -17.45 12.93
CA ALA A 337 -15.36 -17.24 13.45
C ALA A 337 -15.95 -15.90 13.00
N ARG A 338 -15.17 -14.81 13.07
CA ARG A 338 -15.61 -13.48 12.63
C ARG A 338 -15.81 -13.38 11.12
N LEU A 339 -14.96 -14.02 10.33
CA LEU A 339 -15.13 -14.11 8.88
C LEU A 339 -16.43 -14.85 8.54
N VAL A 340 -16.71 -15.98 9.19
CA VAL A 340 -17.95 -16.75 8.98
C VAL A 340 -19.18 -15.97 9.44
N ALA A 341 -19.07 -15.22 10.55
CA ALA A 341 -20.17 -14.39 11.04
C ALA A 341 -20.56 -13.29 10.04
N ASN A 342 -19.59 -12.74 9.30
CA ASN A 342 -19.73 -11.58 8.42
C ASN A 342 -19.43 -11.89 6.94
N LEU A 343 -19.78 -13.09 6.46
CA LEU A 343 -19.49 -13.51 5.08
C LEU A 343 -20.00 -12.50 4.04
N PRO A 344 -19.20 -12.15 3.02
CA PRO A 344 -19.63 -11.28 1.95
C PRO A 344 -20.62 -12.01 1.02
N GLY A 345 -21.75 -11.36 0.70
CA GLY A 345 -22.76 -11.84 -0.24
C GLY A 345 -23.90 -12.66 0.39
N GLU A 346 -25.12 -12.13 0.34
CA GLU A 346 -26.34 -12.90 0.61
C GLU A 346 -26.79 -13.61 -0.68
N GLY A 347 -26.50 -14.91 -0.85
CA GLY A 347 -27.08 -15.60 -2.00
C GLY A 347 -26.62 -17.03 -2.30
N LYS A 348 -27.52 -17.98 -2.02
CA LYS A 348 -27.82 -19.18 -2.80
C LYS A 348 -26.60 -19.95 -3.37
N GLY A 349 -25.99 -20.77 -2.53
CA GLY A 349 -24.98 -21.75 -2.95
C GLY A 349 -23.74 -21.84 -2.06
N SER A 350 -23.64 -20.98 -1.03
CA SER A 350 -22.52 -21.00 -0.10
C SER A 350 -22.46 -22.31 0.68
N VAL A 351 -21.23 -22.77 0.97
CA VAL A 351 -20.99 -23.69 2.09
C VAL A 351 -21.82 -23.17 3.26
N GLY A 352 -22.75 -23.98 3.76
CA GLY A 352 -23.74 -23.49 4.70
C GLY A 352 -23.04 -22.83 5.88
N LYS A 353 -23.33 -21.56 6.18
CA LYS A 353 -22.74 -20.81 7.30
C LYS A 353 -22.69 -21.65 8.58
N ARG A 354 -23.74 -22.45 8.83
CA ARG A 354 -23.82 -23.42 9.94
C ARG A 354 -22.72 -24.50 9.91
N ALA A 355 -22.35 -25.00 8.75
CA ALA A 355 -21.28 -25.99 8.58
C ALA A 355 -19.89 -25.36 8.81
N LEU A 356 -19.68 -24.12 8.36
CA LEU A 356 -18.45 -23.36 8.66
C LEU A 356 -18.35 -23.07 10.15
N ASP A 357 -19.42 -22.57 10.78
CA ASP A 357 -19.50 -22.34 12.22
C ASP A 357 -19.26 -23.64 13.02
N ALA A 358 -19.83 -24.77 12.58
CA ALA A 358 -19.59 -26.06 13.20
C ALA A 358 -18.13 -26.51 13.07
N SER A 359 -17.49 -26.22 11.93
CA SER A 359 -16.07 -26.55 11.71
C SER A 359 -15.15 -25.72 12.61
N VAL A 360 -15.43 -24.41 12.76
CA VAL A 360 -14.71 -23.53 13.71
C VAL A 360 -14.84 -24.07 15.14
N LYS A 361 -16.06 -24.40 15.58
CA LYS A 361 -16.31 -24.97 16.91
C LYS A 361 -15.58 -26.30 17.10
N MET A 362 -15.69 -27.21 16.14
CA MET A 362 -15.05 -28.53 16.20
C MET A 362 -13.52 -28.42 16.26
N ALA A 363 -12.91 -27.52 15.50
CA ALA A 363 -11.46 -27.28 15.54
C ALA A 363 -11.04 -26.72 16.91
N THR A 364 -11.75 -25.72 17.42
CA THR A 364 -11.49 -25.08 18.72
C THR A 364 -11.63 -26.08 19.88
N GLU A 365 -12.72 -26.83 19.94
CA GLU A 365 -12.97 -27.83 20.97
C GLU A 365 -11.93 -28.96 20.91
N SER A 366 -11.59 -29.44 19.70
CA SER A 366 -10.58 -30.49 19.53
C SER A 366 -9.21 -30.04 20.03
N PHE A 367 -8.82 -28.79 19.78
CA PHE A 367 -7.56 -28.24 20.27
C PHE A 367 -7.56 -28.12 21.80
N ALA A 368 -8.68 -27.67 22.39
CA ALA A 368 -8.83 -27.53 23.84
C ALA A 368 -8.72 -28.86 24.60
N VAL A 369 -9.20 -29.96 23.99
CA VAL A 369 -9.09 -31.32 24.56
C VAL A 369 -7.84 -32.07 24.10
N GLU A 370 -6.79 -31.35 23.64
CA GLU A 370 -5.48 -31.90 23.25
C GLU A 370 -5.53 -32.91 22.08
N ARG A 371 -6.57 -32.84 21.24
CA ARG A 371 -6.69 -33.57 19.96
C ARG A 371 -6.14 -32.72 18.82
N TYR A 372 -4.86 -32.37 18.93
CA TYR A 372 -4.17 -31.45 18.02
C TYR A 372 -4.27 -31.87 16.56
N GLU A 373 -4.05 -33.15 16.26
CA GLU A 373 -4.09 -33.72 14.91
C GLU A 373 -5.45 -33.46 14.25
N LYS A 374 -6.54 -33.76 14.99
CA LYS A 374 -7.92 -33.52 14.53
C LYS A 374 -8.23 -32.02 14.39
N ALA A 375 -7.74 -31.21 15.32
CA ALA A 375 -7.96 -29.77 15.30
C ALA A 375 -7.32 -29.13 14.06
N ILE A 376 -6.09 -29.51 13.72
CA ILE A 376 -5.37 -28.98 12.55
C ILE A 376 -5.98 -29.50 11.25
N ASP A 377 -6.34 -30.79 11.15
CA ASP A 377 -7.05 -31.33 9.97
C ASP A 377 -8.40 -30.62 9.73
N THR A 378 -9.15 -30.36 10.80
CA THR A 378 -10.40 -29.58 10.71
C THR A 378 -10.14 -28.14 10.30
N PHE A 379 -9.04 -27.54 10.75
CA PHE A 379 -8.64 -26.19 10.36
C PHE A 379 -8.30 -26.12 8.87
N GLY A 380 -7.55 -27.09 8.32
CA GLY A 380 -7.27 -27.16 6.88
C GLY A 380 -8.56 -27.20 6.04
N LYS A 381 -9.49 -28.10 6.41
CA LYS A 381 -10.81 -28.20 5.75
C LYS A 381 -11.61 -26.89 5.84
N LEU A 382 -11.51 -26.18 6.95
CA LEU A 382 -12.15 -24.87 7.14
C LEU A 382 -11.52 -23.81 6.22
N VAL A 383 -10.19 -23.77 6.11
CA VAL A 383 -9.47 -22.85 5.20
C VAL A 383 -9.88 -23.11 3.76
N ASP A 384 -9.94 -24.37 3.33
CA ASP A 384 -10.37 -24.74 1.97
C ASP A 384 -11.83 -24.30 1.70
N ALA A 385 -12.72 -24.56 2.66
CA ALA A 385 -14.13 -24.19 2.56
C ALA A 385 -14.33 -22.66 2.53
N LEU A 386 -13.54 -21.91 3.30
CA LEU A 386 -13.54 -20.45 3.30
C LEU A 386 -12.97 -19.88 2.00
N SER A 387 -11.91 -20.46 1.45
CA SER A 387 -11.30 -20.00 0.19
C SER A 387 -12.25 -20.10 -1.01
N SER A 388 -13.25 -20.99 -0.92
CA SER A 388 -14.30 -21.17 -1.92
C SER A 388 -15.43 -20.12 -1.83
N VAL A 389 -15.44 -19.26 -0.80
CA VAL A 389 -16.46 -18.20 -0.64
C VAL A 389 -16.11 -17.01 -1.55
N PRO A 390 -16.99 -16.64 -2.50
CA PRO A 390 -16.77 -15.48 -3.36
C PRO A 390 -16.64 -14.18 -2.55
N GLY A 391 -15.60 -13.39 -2.82
CA GLY A 391 -15.39 -12.08 -2.20
C GLY A 391 -14.78 -12.10 -0.79
N ILE A 392 -14.39 -13.27 -0.28
CA ILE A 392 -13.65 -13.37 0.98
C ILE A 392 -12.30 -12.64 0.89
N ASP A 393 -11.82 -12.07 2.01
CA ASP A 393 -10.59 -11.29 2.02
C ASP A 393 -9.40 -12.22 1.83
N GLY A 394 -8.75 -12.09 0.67
CA GLY A 394 -7.56 -12.85 0.32
C GLY A 394 -6.44 -12.69 1.35
N LEU A 395 -6.31 -11.52 2.00
CA LEU A 395 -5.29 -11.31 3.02
C LEU A 395 -5.53 -12.19 4.25
N ALA A 396 -6.76 -12.23 4.75
CA ALA A 396 -7.09 -13.07 5.90
C ALA A 396 -6.86 -14.56 5.57
N MET A 397 -7.19 -14.95 4.34
CA MET A 397 -6.93 -16.31 3.84
C MET A 397 -5.44 -16.64 3.71
N GLU A 398 -4.61 -15.69 3.26
CA GLU A 398 -3.14 -15.85 3.22
C GLU A 398 -2.57 -16.14 4.62
N TYR A 399 -3.01 -15.39 5.65
CA TYR A 399 -2.58 -15.64 7.03
C TYR A 399 -3.08 -16.99 7.55
N LEU A 400 -4.37 -17.30 7.40
CA LEU A 400 -4.93 -18.56 7.88
C LEU A 400 -4.28 -19.78 7.20
N GLY A 401 -4.02 -19.70 5.89
CA GLY A 401 -3.32 -20.74 5.14
C GLY A 401 -1.89 -20.95 5.64
N ALA A 402 -1.10 -19.87 5.76
CA ALA A 402 0.28 -19.96 6.25
C ALA A 402 0.37 -20.51 7.69
N ILE A 403 -0.60 -20.15 8.55
CA ILE A 403 -0.65 -20.66 9.92
C ILE A 403 -1.02 -22.14 9.93
N HIS A 404 -1.97 -22.56 9.09
CA HIS A 404 -2.32 -23.97 8.94
C HIS A 404 -1.11 -24.81 8.49
N GLU A 405 -0.36 -24.35 7.49
CA GLU A 405 0.86 -25.02 7.01
C GLU A 405 1.89 -25.19 8.14
N ASN A 406 2.13 -24.13 8.92
CA ASN A 406 3.05 -24.18 10.08
C ASN A 406 2.56 -25.15 11.16
N TYR A 407 1.26 -25.16 11.46
CA TYR A 407 0.71 -26.13 12.43
C TYR A 407 0.72 -27.56 11.92
N ALA A 408 0.55 -27.79 10.61
CA ALA A 408 0.69 -29.11 10.01
C ALA A 408 2.11 -29.66 10.23
N ALA A 409 3.14 -28.83 10.04
CA ALA A 409 4.52 -29.20 10.32
C ALA A 409 4.78 -29.51 11.81
N ILE A 410 4.16 -28.74 12.73
CA ILE A 410 4.22 -29.06 14.17
C ILE A 410 3.55 -30.41 14.45
N VAL A 411 2.38 -30.69 13.84
CA VAL A 411 1.66 -31.97 14.02
C VAL A 411 2.49 -33.14 13.51
N GLU A 412 3.19 -33.02 12.39
CA GLU A 412 4.09 -34.07 11.89
C GLU A 412 5.20 -34.40 12.91
N SER A 413 5.86 -33.38 13.45
CA SER A 413 6.89 -33.57 14.48
C SER A 413 6.32 -34.10 15.80
N PHE A 414 5.17 -33.58 16.21
CA PHE A 414 4.45 -34.01 17.41
C PHE A 414 4.05 -35.48 17.33
N THR A 415 3.45 -35.91 16.22
CA THR A 415 3.02 -37.29 16.04
C THR A 415 4.20 -38.25 16.00
N ALA A 416 5.30 -37.89 15.32
CA ALA A 416 6.51 -38.70 15.28
C ALA A 416 7.15 -38.90 16.67
N ASN A 417 7.22 -37.83 17.49
CA ASN A 417 7.79 -37.93 18.83
C ASN A 417 6.83 -38.59 19.82
N LEU A 418 5.52 -38.34 19.72
CA LEU A 418 4.52 -39.02 20.52
C LEU A 418 4.52 -40.53 20.26
N ASP A 419 4.67 -40.94 19.01
CA ASP A 419 4.77 -42.36 18.66
C ASP A 419 6.02 -43.02 19.24
N ARG A 420 7.16 -42.31 19.25
CA ARG A 420 8.38 -42.78 19.89
C ARG A 420 8.19 -42.93 21.40
N ASP A 421 7.61 -41.93 22.05
CA ASP A 421 7.34 -41.96 23.50
C ASP A 421 6.37 -43.11 23.85
N ILE A 422 5.36 -43.36 23.02
CA ILE A 422 4.44 -44.49 23.17
C ILE A 422 5.21 -45.80 23.04
N ASP A 423 6.01 -45.98 21.99
CA ASP A 423 6.79 -47.21 21.74
C ASP A 423 7.77 -47.51 22.90
N GLU A 424 8.39 -46.48 23.47
CA GLU A 424 9.32 -46.59 24.60
C GLU A 424 8.63 -46.87 25.95
N HIS A 425 7.36 -46.46 26.10
CA HIS A 425 6.60 -46.59 27.35
C HIS A 425 5.32 -47.43 27.21
N LEU A 426 5.26 -48.33 26.23
CA LEU A 426 4.10 -49.20 25.96
C LEU A 426 3.59 -49.90 27.22
N ASP A 427 4.53 -50.34 28.06
CA ASP A 427 4.29 -51.10 29.29
C ASP A 427 3.49 -50.31 30.34
N THR A 428 3.47 -48.98 30.23
CA THR A 428 2.73 -48.07 31.11
C THR A 428 1.34 -47.70 30.58
N LEU A 429 1.08 -47.92 29.28
CA LEU A 429 -0.16 -47.56 28.60
C LEU A 429 -1.16 -48.72 28.50
N TYR A 430 -0.66 -49.96 28.55
CA TYR A 430 -1.44 -51.17 28.29
C TYR A 430 -1.16 -52.25 29.34
N GLY A 431 -2.18 -53.05 29.68
CA GLY A 431 -1.98 -54.26 30.48
C GLY A 431 -1.26 -55.37 29.68
N GLN A 432 -0.74 -56.41 30.35
CA GLN A 432 0.01 -57.51 29.70
C GLN A 432 -0.70 -58.15 28.48
N LYS A 433 -2.01 -58.38 28.57
CA LYS A 433 -2.81 -58.94 27.45
C LYS A 433 -2.97 -57.97 26.27
N GLU A 434 -2.99 -56.67 26.53
CA GLU A 434 -3.12 -55.63 25.50
C GLU A 434 -1.78 -55.37 24.80
N LEU A 435 -0.65 -55.49 25.52
CA LEU A 435 0.70 -55.44 24.97
C LEU A 435 0.98 -56.56 23.96
N GLU A 436 0.61 -57.80 24.31
CA GLU A 436 0.72 -58.93 23.39
C GLU A 436 -0.11 -58.71 22.11
N ARG A 437 -1.32 -58.17 22.27
CA ARG A 437 -2.22 -57.82 21.16
C ARG A 437 -1.66 -56.66 20.31
N PHE A 438 -1.05 -55.65 20.93
CA PHE A 438 -0.38 -54.54 20.25
C PHE A 438 0.81 -55.01 19.42
N ARG A 439 1.66 -55.88 19.99
CA ARG A 439 2.82 -56.48 19.30
C ARG A 439 2.40 -57.40 18.15
N LEU A 440 1.31 -58.16 18.32
CA LEU A 440 0.75 -59.02 17.28
C LEU A 440 0.15 -58.21 16.12
N LEU A 441 -0.60 -57.14 16.43
CA LEU A 441 -1.28 -56.32 15.43
C LEU A 441 -0.36 -55.38 14.66
N ARG A 442 0.87 -55.13 15.15
CA ARG A 442 1.93 -54.42 14.39
C ARG A 442 2.22 -55.05 13.02
N GLN A 443 1.92 -56.34 12.84
CA GLN A 443 2.08 -57.06 11.58
C GLN A 443 0.91 -56.81 10.58
N HIS A 444 -0.21 -56.22 11.04
CA HIS A 444 -1.40 -55.93 10.23
C HIS A 444 -1.66 -54.42 10.15
N HIS A 445 -1.30 -53.81 9.02
CA HIS A 445 -1.23 -52.33 8.85
C HIS A 445 -2.51 -51.56 9.21
N SER A 446 -3.71 -52.03 8.85
CA SER A 446 -4.95 -51.28 9.11
C SER A 446 -5.38 -51.33 10.58
N MET A 447 -5.34 -52.52 11.20
CA MET A 447 -5.69 -52.69 12.62
C MET A 447 -4.66 -52.07 13.55
N TYR A 448 -3.40 -51.98 13.11
CA TYR A 448 -2.36 -51.23 13.82
C TYR A 448 -2.63 -49.73 13.84
N GLY A 449 -3.16 -49.16 12.75
CA GLY A 449 -3.51 -47.74 12.65
C GLY A 449 -4.54 -47.33 13.71
N GLU A 450 -5.64 -48.07 13.83
CA GLU A 450 -6.70 -47.80 14.83
C GLU A 450 -6.20 -47.94 16.28
N LEU A 451 -5.36 -48.94 16.55
CA LEU A 451 -4.75 -49.13 17.87
C LEU A 451 -3.75 -48.03 18.21
N ARG A 452 -2.98 -47.54 17.23
CA ARG A 452 -2.02 -46.46 17.41
C ARG A 452 -2.72 -45.13 17.66
N GLU A 453 -3.82 -44.83 16.99
CA GLU A 453 -4.65 -43.66 17.32
C GLU A 453 -5.23 -43.74 18.75
N SER A 454 -5.71 -44.93 19.14
CA SER A 454 -6.17 -45.16 20.52
C SER A 454 -5.04 -44.98 21.54
N ALA A 455 -3.82 -45.46 21.23
CA ALA A 455 -2.63 -45.28 22.07
C ALA A 455 -2.27 -43.80 22.23
N ARG A 456 -2.27 -43.04 21.12
CA ARG A 456 -2.00 -41.60 21.10
C ARG A 456 -2.94 -40.83 21.99
N LEU A 457 -4.23 -41.16 22.00
CA LEU A 457 -5.23 -40.52 22.86
C LEU A 457 -5.07 -40.86 24.35
N LYS A 458 -4.47 -42.01 24.68
CA LYS A 458 -4.22 -42.46 26.05
C LYS A 458 -2.87 -41.99 26.62
N ALA A 459 -1.97 -41.52 25.76
CA ALA A 459 -0.65 -41.04 26.17
C ALA A 459 -0.76 -39.88 27.17
N ARG A 460 -0.06 -39.99 28.30
CA ARG A 460 0.01 -38.92 29.31
C ARG A 460 0.99 -37.84 28.85
N GLY A 461 0.68 -36.57 29.12
CA GLY A 461 1.59 -35.45 28.82
C GLY A 461 1.59 -34.98 27.37
N ARG A 462 0.55 -35.26 26.57
CA ARG A 462 0.43 -34.77 25.18
C ARG A 462 0.69 -33.27 25.07
N LYS A 463 0.12 -32.46 25.97
CA LYS A 463 0.37 -31.01 26.03
C LYS A 463 1.85 -30.64 26.23
N SER A 464 2.60 -31.37 27.05
CA SER A 464 4.03 -31.06 27.26
C SER A 464 4.88 -31.42 26.04
N VAL A 465 4.55 -32.53 25.35
CA VAL A 465 5.15 -32.88 24.05
C VAL A 465 4.83 -31.82 23.00
N TRP A 466 3.57 -31.40 22.90
CA TRP A 466 3.14 -30.32 22.00
C TRP A 466 3.91 -29.02 22.24
N TYR A 467 4.02 -28.59 23.50
CA TYR A 467 4.72 -27.34 23.85
C TYR A 467 6.20 -27.42 23.50
N ARG A 468 6.82 -28.57 23.75
CA ARG A 468 8.23 -28.81 23.40
C ARG A 468 8.47 -28.75 21.89
N GLU A 469 7.61 -29.39 21.10
CA GLU A 469 7.77 -29.37 19.63
C GLU A 469 7.48 -27.99 19.05
N ALA A 470 6.44 -27.31 19.53
CA ALA A 470 6.14 -25.96 19.12
C ALA A 470 7.30 -25.01 19.45
N ASP A 471 7.89 -25.09 20.65
CA ASP A 471 9.04 -24.25 21.04
C ASP A 471 10.32 -24.62 20.24
N ARG A 472 10.52 -25.90 19.91
CA ARG A 472 11.67 -26.37 19.13
C ARG A 472 11.68 -25.79 17.71
N ILE A 473 10.51 -25.71 17.07
CA ILE A 473 10.38 -25.30 15.67
C ILE A 473 10.03 -23.80 15.57
N ALA A 474 9.58 -23.15 16.67
CA ALA A 474 9.11 -21.76 16.70
C ALA A 474 10.02 -20.76 15.94
N GLY A 475 11.34 -20.83 16.10
CA GLY A 475 12.27 -19.92 15.43
C GLY A 475 12.40 -20.12 13.91
N GLU A 476 11.95 -21.28 13.40
CA GLU A 476 11.86 -21.59 11.96
C GLU A 476 10.47 -21.24 11.40
N LEU A 477 9.46 -21.12 12.27
CA LEU A 477 8.08 -20.80 11.91
C LEU A 477 7.91 -19.29 11.78
N GLY A 478 7.54 -18.84 10.59
CA GLY A 478 7.16 -17.45 10.36
C GLY A 478 6.04 -17.36 9.34
N VAL A 479 5.15 -16.38 9.53
CA VAL A 479 4.19 -16.00 8.49
C VAL A 479 4.80 -14.83 7.73
N ARG A 480 5.28 -15.09 6.51
CA ARG A 480 5.84 -14.05 5.64
C ARG A 480 4.92 -13.81 4.47
N ILE A 481 4.21 -12.68 4.50
CA ILE A 481 3.49 -12.21 3.33
C ILE A 481 4.49 -11.54 2.39
N LEU A 482 4.94 -12.32 1.41
CA LEU A 482 5.80 -11.84 0.35
C LEU A 482 4.98 -10.98 -0.61
N SER A 483 5.48 -9.80 -0.94
CA SER A 483 5.10 -9.16 -2.20
C SER A 483 5.75 -9.95 -3.35
N ARG A 484 5.19 -11.13 -3.70
CA ARG A 484 5.68 -11.96 -4.80
C ARG A 484 5.68 -11.13 -6.11
N LYS A 485 6.70 -11.33 -6.94
CA LYS A 485 6.93 -10.58 -8.18
C LYS A 485 5.82 -10.74 -9.19
#